data_AF-A0A7C2U6E0-F1
#
_entry.id   AF-A0A7C2U6E0-F1
#
_cell.length_a   1.000
_cell.length_b   1.000
_cell.length_c   1.000
_cell.angle_alpha   90.00
_cell.angle_beta   90.00
_cell.angle_gamma   90.00
#
_symmetry.space_group_name_H-M   'P 1'
#
loop_
_entity.id
_entity.type
_entity.pdbx_description
1 polymer ?
#
loop_
_entity_poly.entity_id
_entity_poly.type
_entity_poly.pdbx_seq_one_letter_code
_entity_poly.pdbx_strand_id
1 'polypeptide(L)'
;MIVETGIERLAAMVLLLTCLSHVTAPAAWRSLFEWIARSEAPGLGTAAIHLPLGLLIVAFHNIWSGPAVVFTLVGWALFAKGSLHLLSPQVAMRSLALAGEGEEAERRYRLAGVIMTPLAAVLMWLAWA
;
A
#
# COMPACT_ATOMS: atom_id res chain seq x y z
N MET A 1 -0.79 8.12 -23.13
CA MET A 1 -2.10 8.30 -22.44
C MET A 1 -2.82 6.98 -22.09
N ILE A 2 -2.92 5.97 -22.97
CA ILE A 2 -3.66 4.73 -22.63
C ILE A 2 -3.00 3.95 -21.48
N VAL A 3 -1.67 3.89 -21.46
CA VAL A 3 -0.92 3.16 -20.42
C VAL A 3 -1.08 3.86 -19.08
N GLU A 4 -0.88 5.17 -19.05
CA GLU A 4 -0.93 6.02 -17.86
C GLU A 4 -2.32 5.94 -17.22
N THR A 5 -3.39 6.18 -17.98
CA THR A 5 -4.76 6.01 -17.49
C THR A 5 -5.04 4.56 -17.04
N GLY A 6 -4.49 3.56 -17.73
CA GLY A 6 -4.56 2.17 -17.28
C GLY A 6 -3.92 1.94 -15.91
N ILE A 7 -2.75 2.55 -15.67
CA ILE A 7 -2.05 2.49 -14.38
C ILE A 7 -2.83 3.22 -13.28
N GLU A 8 -3.37 4.41 -13.55
CA GLU A 8 -4.19 5.17 -12.60
C GLU A 8 -5.39 4.35 -12.13
N ARG A 9 -6.11 3.74 -13.08
CA ARG A 9 -7.28 2.89 -12.81
C ARG A 9 -6.92 1.67 -11.98
N LEU A 10 -5.86 0.95 -12.37
CA LEU A 10 -5.37 -0.20 -11.62
C LEU A 10 -4.96 0.20 -10.19
N ALA A 11 -4.18 1.28 -10.05
CA ALA A 11 -3.73 1.78 -8.76
C ALA A 11 -4.92 2.18 -7.87
N ALA A 12 -5.89 2.90 -8.41
CA ALA A 12 -7.09 3.29 -7.66
C ALA A 12 -7.90 2.08 -7.20
N MET A 13 -8.10 1.07 -8.06
CA MET A 13 -8.77 -0.18 -7.71
C MET A 13 -8.04 -0.92 -6.59
N VAL A 14 -6.72 -1.09 -6.71
CA VAL A 14 -5.91 -1.76 -5.69
C VAL A 14 -5.98 -1.00 -4.36
N LEU A 15 -5.77 0.31 -4.36
CA LEU A 15 -5.83 1.13 -3.16
C LEU A 15 -7.20 1.07 -2.48
N LEU A 16 -8.29 1.17 -3.25
CA LEU A 16 -9.64 1.12 -2.71
C LEU A 16 -9.95 -0.25 -2.11
N LEU A 17 -9.63 -1.33 -2.81
CA LEU A 17 -9.83 -2.69 -2.32
C LEU A 17 -9.00 -2.96 -1.06
N THR A 18 -7.75 -2.52 -1.02
CA THR A 18 -6.90 -2.62 0.17
C THR A 18 -7.51 -1.85 1.34
N CYS A 19 -7.94 -0.59 1.14
CA CYS A 19 -8.56 0.21 2.20
C CYS A 19 -9.86 -0.41 2.73
N LEU A 20 -10.71 -0.91 1.83
CA LEU A 20 -11.94 -1.61 2.22
C LEU A 20 -11.62 -2.89 3.01
N SER A 21 -10.61 -3.66 2.59
CA SER A 21 -10.19 -4.86 3.30
C SER A 21 -9.61 -4.58 4.69
N HIS A 22 -8.98 -3.42 4.90
CA HIS A 22 -8.57 -2.95 6.22
C HIS A 22 -9.78 -2.71 7.15
N VAL A 23 -10.92 -2.28 6.60
CA VAL A 23 -12.16 -2.06 7.35
C VAL A 23 -12.88 -3.38 7.64
N THR A 24 -13.06 -4.20 6.61
CA THR A 24 -13.91 -5.40 6.66
C THR A 24 -13.19 -6.64 7.19
N ALA A 25 -11.87 -6.72 7.04
CA ALA A 25 -11.06 -7.86 7.44
C ALA A 25 -9.76 -7.48 8.20
N PRO A 26 -9.80 -6.60 9.23
CA PRO A 26 -8.61 -6.15 9.95
C PRO A 26 -7.84 -7.30 10.63
N ALA A 27 -8.54 -8.33 11.11
CA ALA A 27 -7.94 -9.52 11.72
C ALA A 27 -7.08 -10.31 10.71
N ALA A 28 -7.46 -10.33 9.43
CA ALA A 28 -6.68 -10.99 8.38
C ALA A 28 -5.36 -10.23 8.14
N TRP A 29 -5.39 -8.90 8.12
CA TRP A 29 -4.19 -8.07 8.00
C TRP A 29 -3.25 -8.21 9.19
N ARG A 30 -3.79 -8.19 10.42
CA ARG A 30 -3.01 -8.53 11.62
C ARG A 30 -2.32 -9.88 11.47
N SER A 31 -3.08 -10.92 11.12
CA SER A 31 -2.57 -12.28 10.99
C SER A 31 -1.51 -12.42 9.89
N LEU A 32 -1.70 -11.73 8.76
CA LEU A 32 -0.72 -11.69 7.67
C LEU A 32 0.60 -11.07 8.13
N PHE A 33 0.57 -9.90 8.77
CA PHE A 33 1.79 -9.22 9.19
C PHE A 33 2.49 -9.92 10.36
N GLU A 34 1.74 -10.58 11.25
CA GLU A 34 2.31 -11.49 12.25
C GLU A 34 2.99 -12.70 11.62
N TRP A 35 2.39 -13.29 10.59
CA TRP A 35 3.00 -14.39 9.84
C TRP A 35 4.28 -13.94 9.12
N ILE A 36 4.28 -12.77 8.48
CA ILE A 36 5.46 -12.18 7.85
C ILE A 36 6.56 -11.94 8.88
N ALA A 37 6.23 -11.39 10.05
CA ALA A 37 7.18 -11.09 11.12
C ALA A 37 7.89 -12.33 11.67
N ARG A 38 7.22 -13.50 11.64
CA ARG A 38 7.78 -14.79 12.09
C ARG A 38 8.45 -15.59 10.97
N SER A 39 8.40 -15.13 9.73
CA SER A 39 9.03 -15.81 8.60
C SER A 39 10.55 -15.67 8.61
N GLU A 40 11.24 -16.50 7.84
CA GLU A 40 12.70 -16.39 7.64
C GLU A 40 13.11 -15.14 6.84
N ALA A 41 12.15 -14.47 6.18
CA ALA A 41 12.41 -13.34 5.28
C ALA A 41 11.38 -12.20 5.45
N PRO A 42 11.28 -11.57 6.64
CA PRO A 42 10.26 -10.55 6.92
C PRO A 42 10.39 -9.32 6.01
N GLY A 43 11.62 -8.96 5.62
CA GLY A 43 11.89 -7.88 4.67
C GLY A 43 11.30 -8.15 3.28
N LEU A 44 11.52 -9.37 2.76
CA LEU A 44 10.97 -9.79 1.46
C LEU A 44 9.44 -9.86 1.51
N GLY A 45 8.86 -10.47 2.54
CA GLY A 45 7.40 -10.56 2.70
C GLY A 45 6.74 -9.18 2.77
N THR A 46 7.33 -8.24 3.50
CA THR A 46 6.82 -6.86 3.59
C THR A 46 7.01 -6.10 2.27
N ALA A 47 8.15 -6.29 1.60
CA ALA A 47 8.43 -5.65 0.31
C ALA A 47 7.49 -6.15 -0.79
N ALA A 48 7.14 -7.44 -0.81
CA ALA A 48 6.25 -8.04 -1.80
C ALA A 48 4.84 -7.41 -1.82
N ILE A 49 4.39 -6.84 -0.70
CA ILE A 49 3.10 -6.13 -0.63
C ILE A 49 3.15 -4.76 -1.33
N HIS A 50 4.29 -4.07 -1.28
CA HIS A 50 4.39 -2.66 -1.69
C HIS A 50 5.08 -2.50 -3.06
N LEU A 51 6.15 -3.26 -3.31
CA LEU A 51 7.00 -3.10 -4.49
C LEU A 51 6.29 -3.30 -5.82
N PRO A 52 5.41 -4.30 -6.03
CA PRO A 52 4.85 -4.55 -7.35
C PRO A 52 4.10 -3.33 -7.91
N LEU A 53 3.22 -2.73 -7.11
CA LEU A 53 2.47 -1.54 -7.53
C LEU A 53 3.38 -0.31 -7.62
N GLY A 54 4.30 -0.14 -6.66
CA GLY A 54 5.26 0.97 -6.68
C GLY A 54 6.14 0.97 -7.94
N LEU A 55 6.74 -0.18 -8.27
CA LEU A 55 7.54 -0.37 -9.48
C LEU A 55 6.74 -0.10 -10.75
N LEU A 56 5.50 -0.58 -10.81
CA LEU A 56 4.64 -0.38 -11.96
C LEU A 56 4.37 1.12 -12.21
N ILE A 57 4.03 1.87 -11.16
CA ILE A 57 3.78 3.31 -11.29
C ILE A 57 5.07 4.07 -11.62
N VAL A 58 6.18 3.78 -10.92
CA VAL A 58 7.48 4.43 -11.15
C VAL A 58 8.04 4.12 -12.54
N ALA A 59 7.74 2.97 -13.13
CA ALA A 59 8.21 2.63 -14.47
C ALA A 59 7.34 3.25 -15.58
N PHE A 60 6.03 3.38 -15.38
CA PHE A 60 5.09 3.61 -16.49
C PHE A 60 4.18 4.85 -16.35
N HIS A 61 4.15 5.54 -15.20
CA HIS A 61 3.24 6.67 -14.98
C HIS A 61 3.97 8.02 -14.93
N ASN A 62 4.88 8.26 -13.99
CA ASN A 62 5.68 9.52 -13.80
C ASN A 62 5.09 10.85 -14.29
N ILE A 63 3.78 11.08 -14.11
CA ILE A 63 3.15 12.37 -14.40
C ILE A 63 3.29 13.29 -13.18
N TRP A 64 3.90 14.44 -13.37
CA TRP A 64 4.19 15.43 -12.31
C TRP A 64 3.34 16.71 -12.43
N SER A 65 2.26 16.67 -13.18
CA SER A 65 1.33 17.78 -13.37
C SER A 65 -0.13 17.38 -13.15
N GLY A 66 -0.93 18.30 -12.62
CA GLY A 66 -2.37 18.09 -12.43
C GLY A 66 -2.72 17.05 -11.36
N PRO A 67 -3.98 16.58 -11.33
CA PRO A 67 -4.45 15.61 -10.33
C PRO A 67 -3.71 14.26 -10.35
N ALA A 68 -3.20 13.86 -11.52
CA ALA A 68 -2.46 12.62 -11.71
C ALA A 68 -1.17 12.52 -10.86
N VAL A 69 -0.63 13.66 -10.39
CA VAL A 69 0.53 13.73 -9.49
C VAL A 69 0.36 12.81 -8.27
N VAL A 70 -0.86 12.67 -7.76
CA VAL A 70 -1.10 11.86 -6.55
C VAL A 70 -0.74 10.38 -6.79
N PHE A 71 -1.02 9.83 -7.97
CA PHE A 71 -0.63 8.47 -8.32
C PHE A 71 0.89 8.34 -8.38
N THR A 72 1.59 9.30 -9.00
CA THR A 72 3.05 9.33 -9.04
C THR A 72 3.66 9.36 -7.64
N LEU A 73 3.14 10.19 -6.75
CA LEU A 73 3.60 10.26 -5.35
C LEU A 73 3.37 8.95 -4.60
N VAL A 74 2.20 8.32 -4.77
CA VAL A 74 1.91 7.00 -4.19
C VAL A 74 2.89 5.95 -4.72
N GLY A 75 3.14 5.93 -6.03
CA GLY A 75 4.10 5.02 -6.65
C GLY A 75 5.49 5.13 -6.05
N TRP A 76 6.01 6.35 -5.95
CA TRP A 76 7.32 6.61 -5.35
C TRP A 76 7.36 6.26 -3.86
N ALA A 77 6.29 6.52 -3.10
CA ALA A 77 6.21 6.14 -1.70
C ALA A 77 6.21 4.61 -1.51
N LEU A 78 5.45 3.88 -2.32
CA LEU A 78 5.41 2.40 -2.31
C LEU A 78 6.74 1.80 -2.73
N PHE A 79 7.36 2.35 -3.78
CA PHE A 79 8.68 1.93 -4.25
C PHE A 79 9.73 2.15 -3.15
N ALA A 80 9.83 3.36 -2.61
CA ALA A 80 10.80 3.67 -1.55
C ALA A 80 10.60 2.78 -0.33
N LYS A 81 9.37 2.65 0.17
CA LYS A 81 9.05 1.80 1.33
C LYS A 81 9.37 0.33 1.07
N GLY A 82 8.99 -0.17 -0.10
CA GLY A 82 9.25 -1.54 -0.51
C GLY A 82 10.74 -1.84 -0.65
N SER A 83 11.50 -0.94 -1.28
CA SER A 83 12.95 -1.04 -1.41
C SER A 83 13.65 -0.99 -0.06
N LEU A 84 13.23 -0.09 0.85
CA LEU A 84 13.78 -0.02 2.20
C LEU A 84 13.57 -1.33 2.97
N HIS A 85 12.38 -1.93 2.90
CA HIS A 85 12.11 -3.21 3.56
C HIS A 85 12.86 -4.39 2.94
N LEU A 86 13.04 -4.38 1.61
CA LEU A 86 13.78 -5.42 0.92
C LEU A 86 15.29 -5.36 1.21
N LEU A 87 15.86 -4.16 1.18
CA LEU A 87 17.30 -3.92 1.34
C LEU A 87 17.73 -3.80 2.80
N SER A 88 16.81 -3.48 3.72
CA SER A 88 17.08 -3.38 5.15
C SER A 88 16.04 -4.17 5.98
N PRO A 89 16.33 -5.45 6.28
CA PRO A 89 15.47 -6.28 7.12
C PRO A 89 15.19 -5.68 8.50
N GLN A 90 16.14 -4.92 9.07
CA GLN A 90 15.98 -4.27 10.37
C GLN A 90 14.88 -3.21 10.34
N VAL A 91 14.76 -2.45 9.24
CA VAL A 91 13.68 -1.47 9.06
C VAL A 91 12.34 -2.18 8.93
N ALA A 92 12.28 -3.28 8.17
CA ALA A 92 11.07 -4.09 8.06
C ALA A 92 10.62 -4.64 9.42
N MET A 93 11.54 -5.22 10.21
CA MET A 93 11.24 -5.72 11.55
C MET A 93 10.71 -4.62 12.49
N ARG A 94 11.34 -3.44 12.48
CA ARG A 94 10.85 -2.29 13.27
C ARG A 94 9.46 -1.86 12.83
N SER A 95 9.19 -1.80 11.53
CA SER A 95 7.86 -1.46 11.01
C SER A 95 6.80 -2.49 11.42
N LEU A 96 7.14 -3.77 11.40
CA LEU A 96 6.23 -4.85 11.80
C LEU A 96 5.95 -4.80 13.31
N ALA A 97 6.96 -4.52 14.14
CA ALA A 97 6.77 -4.33 15.57
C ALA A 97 5.84 -3.15 15.90
N LEU A 98 5.90 -2.06 15.12
CA LEU A 98 5.02 -0.90 15.29
C LEU A 98 3.56 -1.17 14.90
N ALA A 99 3.30 -2.15 14.02
CA ALA A 99 1.94 -2.55 13.67
C ALA A 99 1.15 -3.00 14.91
N GLY A 100 1.84 -3.51 15.93
CA GLY A 100 1.28 -3.96 17.20
C GLY A 100 0.70 -5.37 17.12
N GLU A 101 0.09 -5.80 18.22
CA GLU A 101 -0.49 -7.14 18.37
C GLU A 101 -1.93 -7.06 18.90
N GLY A 102 -2.68 -8.16 18.73
CA GLY A 102 -4.03 -8.31 19.29
C GLY A 102 -5.05 -7.30 18.76
N GLU A 103 -6.05 -6.98 19.58
CA GLU A 103 -7.19 -6.14 19.19
C GLU A 103 -6.79 -4.70 18.82
N GLU A 104 -5.73 -4.15 19.42
CA GLU A 104 -5.28 -2.79 19.13
C GLU A 104 -4.67 -2.70 17.72
N ALA A 105 -3.98 -3.75 17.26
CA ALA A 105 -3.53 -3.83 15.87
C ALA A 105 -4.72 -3.84 14.89
N GLU A 106 -5.76 -4.62 15.18
CA GLU A 106 -6.97 -4.68 14.35
C GLU A 106 -7.70 -3.34 14.31
N ARG A 107 -7.80 -2.65 15.46
CA ARG A 107 -8.36 -1.30 15.55
C ARG A 107 -7.57 -0.30 14.70
N ARG A 108 -6.23 -0.38 14.69
CA ARG A 108 -5.38 0.47 13.85
C ARG A 108 -5.60 0.21 12.36
N TYR A 109 -5.67 -1.06 11.93
CA TYR A 109 -5.99 -1.38 10.53
C TYR A 109 -7.37 -0.83 10.15
N ARG A 110 -8.38 -1.06 10.98
CA ARG A 110 -9.75 -0.55 10.73
C ARG A 110 -9.77 0.97 10.64
N LEU A 111 -9.11 1.66 11.58
CA LEU A 111 -9.01 3.13 11.58
C LEU A 111 -8.31 3.63 10.32
N ALA A 112 -7.17 3.05 9.96
CA ALA A 112 -6.46 3.38 8.73
C ALA A 112 -7.35 3.16 7.49
N GLY A 113 -8.08 2.05 7.43
CA GLY A 113 -9.04 1.76 6.38
C GLY A 113 -10.14 2.82 6.28
N VAL A 114 -10.78 3.18 7.40
CA VAL A 114 -11.84 4.21 7.43
C VAL A 114 -11.33 5.57 6.97
N ILE A 115 -10.14 5.98 7.41
CA ILE A 115 -9.56 7.30 7.05
C ILE A 115 -9.10 7.30 5.58
N MET A 116 -8.52 6.21 5.09
CA MET A 116 -7.95 6.15 3.74
C MET A 116 -8.96 5.81 2.65
N THR A 117 -10.11 5.19 2.99
CA THR A 117 -11.14 4.82 2.00
C THR A 117 -11.70 6.03 1.24
N PRO A 118 -12.05 7.18 1.87
CA PRO A 118 -12.48 8.38 1.15
C PRO A 118 -11.43 8.88 0.15
N LEU A 119 -10.16 8.88 0.54
CA LEU A 119 -9.06 9.27 -0.36
C LEU A 119 -8.97 8.31 -1.54
N ALA A 120 -9.01 7.00 -1.31
CA ALA A 120 -9.00 6.01 -2.38
C ALA A 120 -10.22 6.11 -3.30
N ALA A 121 -11.40 6.44 -2.76
CA ALA A 121 -12.61 6.67 -3.56
C ALA A 121 -12.50 7.91 -4.44
N VAL A 122 -11.87 8.99 -3.95
CA VAL A 122 -11.58 10.19 -4.77
C VAL A 122 -10.60 9.85 -5.89
N LEU A 123 -9.55 9.08 -5.61
CA LEU A 123 -8.61 8.63 -6.65
C LEU A 123 -9.29 7.75 -7.70
N MET A 124 -10.20 6.87 -7.26
CA MET A 124 -11.03 6.06 -8.15
C MET A 124 -11.90 6.92 -9.07
N TRP A 125 -12.54 7.96 -8.53
CA TRP A 125 -13.29 8.90 -9.35
C TRP A 125 -12.39 9.63 -10.35
N LEU A 126 -11.24 10.15 -9.90
CA LEU A 126 -10.28 10.86 -10.77
C LEU A 126 -9.75 10.00 -11.92
N ALA A 127 -9.56 8.70 -11.72
CA ALA A 127 -9.08 7.79 -12.77
C ALA A 127 -10.13 7.49 -13.87
N TRP A 128 -11.39 7.92 -13.67
CA TRP A 128 -12.50 7.77 -14.61
C TRP A 128 -13.16 9.08 -15.06
N ALA A 129 -12.79 10.21 -14.45
CA ALA A 129 -13.21 11.55 -14.85
C ALA A 129 -12.45 12.01 -16.10
#